data_AF-A0A317HJQ0-F1
#
_entry.id   AF-A0A317HJQ0-F1
#
_cell.length_a   1.000
_cell.length_b   1.000
_cell.length_c   1.000
_cell.angle_alpha   90.00
_cell.angle_beta   90.00
_cell.angle_gamma   90.00
#
_symmetry.space_group_name_H-M   'P 1'
#
loop_
_entity.id
_entity.type
_entity.pdbx_description
1 polymer ?
#
loop_
_entity_poly.entity_id
_entity_poly.type
_entity_poly.pdbx_seq_one_letter_code
_entity_poly.pdbx_strand_id
1 'polypeptide(L)'
;MNATKPAFRDEVAATSSADDWFAALDQRYIGTGDRRWVAQVLGVHGAADGLWVQLAPNDDPSATIVLHLSTKTRIEDVLVALETRTQFDGRPHIIDLASN
;
A
#
# COMPACT_ATOMS: atom_id res chain seq x y z
N MET A 1 -28.20 4.95 36.78
CA MET A 1 -28.17 5.99 35.72
C MET A 1 -26.75 6.52 35.60
N ASN A 2 -25.98 6.08 34.60
CA ASN A 2 -25.29 6.92 33.61
C ASN A 2 -24.41 6.05 32.70
N ALA A 3 -24.35 6.48 31.45
CA ALA A 3 -24.05 5.69 30.26
C ALA A 3 -22.56 5.32 30.11
N THR A 4 -22.31 4.03 29.89
CA THR A 4 -21.05 3.54 29.31
C THR A 4 -21.24 3.44 27.81
N LYS A 5 -20.69 4.41 27.09
CA LYS A 5 -20.63 4.52 25.63
C LYS A 5 -19.95 3.28 25.02
N PRO A 6 -20.61 2.45 24.20
CA PRO A 6 -19.91 1.43 23.42
C PRO A 6 -19.54 2.02 22.06
N ALA A 7 -18.27 2.40 21.88
CA ALA A 7 -17.75 2.86 20.60
C ALA A 7 -16.30 2.37 20.42
N PHE A 8 -16.12 1.05 20.32
CA PHE A 8 -14.84 0.43 19.95
C PHE A 8 -15.08 -0.79 19.04
N ARG A 9 -15.97 -0.67 18.04
CA ARG A 9 -16.29 -1.77 17.12
C ARG A 9 -15.85 -1.52 15.67
N ASP A 10 -15.08 -0.48 15.42
CA ASP A 10 -14.55 -0.17 14.07
C ASP A 10 -13.02 -0.24 13.96
N GLU A 11 -12.28 -0.36 15.07
CA GLU A 11 -10.81 -0.27 15.05
C GLU A 11 -10.10 -1.58 14.64
N VAL A 12 -10.76 -2.74 14.78
CA VAL A 12 -10.13 -4.05 14.52
C VAL A 12 -10.28 -4.53 13.07
N ALA A 13 -11.19 -3.96 12.29
CA ALA A 13 -11.39 -4.36 10.89
C ALA A 13 -10.40 -3.68 9.94
N ALA A 14 -9.98 -2.44 10.25
CA ALA A 14 -9.02 -1.69 9.45
C ALA A 14 -7.60 -2.30 9.51
N THR A 15 -7.22 -2.88 10.66
CA THR A 15 -5.88 -3.45 10.87
C THR A 15 -5.67 -4.73 10.06
N SER A 16 -6.66 -5.61 9.93
CA SER A 16 -6.51 -6.84 9.15
C SER A 16 -6.20 -6.55 7.69
N SER A 17 -6.89 -5.59 7.07
CA SER A 17 -6.57 -5.21 5.69
C SER A 17 -5.18 -4.60 5.57
N ALA A 18 -4.75 -3.75 6.51
CA ALA A 18 -3.41 -3.17 6.47
C ALA A 18 -2.30 -4.22 6.59
N ASP A 19 -2.46 -5.18 7.50
CA ASP A 19 -1.52 -6.30 7.69
C ASP A 19 -1.49 -7.25 6.49
N ASP A 20 -2.65 -7.59 5.90
CA ASP A 20 -2.71 -8.41 4.68
C ASP A 20 -1.98 -7.73 3.51
N TRP A 21 -2.17 -6.42 3.34
CA TRP A 21 -1.47 -5.65 2.31
C TRP A 21 0.02 -5.52 2.60
N PHE A 22 0.40 -5.32 3.87
CA PHE A 22 1.79 -5.33 4.28
C PHE A 22 2.44 -6.68 3.93
N ALA A 23 1.87 -7.79 4.40
CA ALA A 23 2.41 -9.13 4.15
C ALA A 23 2.43 -9.51 2.66
N ALA A 24 1.50 -8.97 1.86
CA ALA A 24 1.43 -9.30 0.44
C ALA A 24 2.34 -8.45 -0.44
N LEU A 25 2.70 -7.23 -0.03
CA LEU A 25 3.58 -6.31 -0.77
C LEU A 25 5.02 -6.29 -0.23
N ASP A 26 5.20 -6.55 1.06
CA ASP A 26 6.52 -6.51 1.69
C ASP A 26 7.41 -7.64 1.18
N GLN A 27 8.67 -7.28 0.91
CA GLN A 27 9.68 -8.11 0.25
C GLN A 27 9.22 -8.74 -1.07
N ARG A 28 8.18 -8.20 -1.70
CA ARG A 28 7.67 -8.74 -2.97
C ARG A 28 8.55 -8.26 -4.10
N TYR A 29 8.87 -9.19 -4.99
CA TYR A 29 9.56 -8.85 -6.22
C TYR A 29 8.57 -8.28 -7.23
N ILE A 30 8.86 -7.08 -7.69
CA ILE A 30 8.06 -6.35 -8.66
C ILE A 30 8.86 -6.15 -9.94
N GLY A 31 8.22 -6.34 -11.09
CA GLY A 31 8.83 -6.23 -12.41
C GLY A 31 9.32 -7.56 -12.98
N THR A 32 9.64 -7.51 -14.27
CA THR A 32 10.13 -8.65 -15.06
C THR A 32 11.51 -8.36 -15.63
N GLY A 33 12.43 -9.33 -15.54
CA GLY A 33 13.80 -9.23 -16.09
C GLY A 33 14.70 -8.24 -15.34
N ASP A 34 15.50 -7.46 -16.07
CA ASP A 34 16.44 -6.44 -15.55
C ASP A 34 15.78 -5.26 -14.83
N ARG A 35 14.44 -5.17 -14.87
CA ARG A 35 13.65 -4.15 -14.16
C ARG A 35 13.00 -4.69 -12.89
N ARG A 36 13.54 -5.79 -12.36
CA ARG A 36 13.06 -6.40 -11.12
C ARG A 36 13.62 -5.65 -9.93
N TRP A 37 12.75 -5.24 -9.03
CA TRP A 37 13.11 -4.64 -7.75
C TRP A 37 12.32 -5.30 -6.63
N VAL A 38 12.81 -5.17 -5.40
CA VAL A 38 12.13 -5.67 -4.21
C VAL A 38 11.37 -4.51 -3.58
N ALA A 39 10.05 -4.63 -3.50
CA ALA A 39 9.23 -3.70 -2.75
C ALA A 39 9.40 -3.95 -1.25
N GLN A 40 9.68 -2.90 -0.52
CA GLN A 40 9.72 -2.89 0.93
C GLN A 40 8.61 -1.98 1.43
N VAL A 41 7.71 -2.50 2.26
CA VAL A 41 6.63 -1.68 2.80
C VAL A 41 7.17 -0.85 3.95
N LEU A 42 7.09 0.47 3.82
CA LEU A 42 7.51 1.41 4.86
C LEU A 42 6.40 1.68 5.86
N GLY A 43 5.14 1.57 5.44
CA GLY A 43 4.00 1.70 6.32
C GLY A 43 2.68 1.63 5.58
N VAL A 44 1.66 1.13 6.26
CA VAL A 44 0.29 1.08 5.75
C VAL A 44 -0.59 1.92 6.66
N HIS A 45 -1.34 2.85 6.08
CA HIS A 45 -2.22 3.77 6.77
C HIS A 45 -3.65 3.61 6.23
N GLY A 46 -4.56 3.12 7.08
CA GLY A 46 -5.99 3.17 6.77
C GLY A 46 -6.53 4.59 6.99
N ALA A 47 -7.16 5.17 5.97
CA ALA A 47 -7.86 6.44 6.05
C ALA A 47 -9.34 6.25 5.70
N ALA A 48 -10.17 7.26 6.00
CA ALA A 48 -11.60 7.22 5.67
C ALA A 48 -11.88 7.11 4.16
N ASP A 49 -10.92 7.53 3.33
CA ASP A 49 -11.01 7.53 1.86
C ASP A 49 -10.48 6.24 1.22
N GLY A 50 -9.79 5.39 1.98
CA GLY A 50 -9.13 4.20 1.45
C GLY A 50 -7.90 3.79 2.25
N LEU A 51 -7.18 2.80 1.73
CA LEU A 51 -5.93 2.30 2.30
C LEU A 51 -4.73 2.90 1.58
N TRP A 52 -3.86 3.54 2.34
CA TRP A 52 -2.64 4.17 1.85
C TRP A 52 -1.45 3.27 2.19
N VAL A 53 -0.79 2.68 1.18
CA VAL A 53 0.38 1.83 1.38
C VAL A 53 1.62 2.58 0.88
N GLN A 54 2.52 2.91 1.79
CA GLN A 54 3.82 3.45 1.46
C GLN A 54 4.83 2.31 1.34
N LEU A 55 5.52 2.26 0.21
CA LEU A 55 6.55 1.29 -0.10
C LEU A 55 7.74 1.97 -0.77
N ALA A 56 8.92 1.37 -0.69
CA ALA A 56 10.11 1.84 -1.39
C ALA A 56 10.85 0.63 -1.98
N PRO A 57 11.61 0.82 -3.07
CA PRO A 57 12.56 -0.16 -3.53
C PRO A 57 13.63 -0.39 -2.47
N ASN A 58 13.96 -1.65 -2.19
CA ASN A 58 15.05 -1.98 -1.27
C ASN A 58 16.42 -1.48 -1.78
N ASP A 59 16.57 -1.32 -3.09
CA ASP A 59 17.80 -0.81 -3.71
C ASP A 59 17.92 0.72 -3.62
N ASP A 60 16.78 1.43 -3.64
CA ASP A 60 16.70 2.89 -3.53
C ASP A 60 15.62 3.29 -2.52
N PRO A 61 15.94 3.41 -1.22
CA PRO A 61 14.96 3.80 -0.20
C PRO A 61 14.49 5.25 -0.34
N SER A 62 15.14 6.06 -1.18
CA SER A 62 14.75 7.45 -1.48
C SER A 62 13.54 7.51 -2.40
N ALA A 63 13.37 6.50 -3.27
CA ALA A 63 12.23 6.30 -4.15
C ALA A 63 10.98 5.84 -3.37
N THR A 64 10.36 6.76 -2.64
CA THR A 64 9.12 6.46 -1.93
C THR A 64 7.95 6.38 -2.91
N ILE A 65 7.18 5.30 -2.83
CA ILE A 65 5.98 5.05 -3.62
C ILE A 65 4.81 4.96 -2.65
N VAL A 66 3.77 5.72 -2.90
CA VAL A 66 2.56 5.74 -2.08
C VAL A 66 1.41 5.23 -2.95
N LEU A 67 0.86 4.08 -2.59
CA LEU A 67 -0.33 3.53 -3.20
C LEU A 67 -1.55 4.01 -2.44
N HIS A 68 -2.55 4.48 -3.16
CA HIS A 68 -3.87 4.73 -2.62
C HIS A 68 -4.84 3.68 -3.17
N LEU A 69 -5.36 2.83 -2.29
CA LEU A 69 -6.17 1.66 -2.61
C LEU A 69 -7.59 1.87 -2.07
N SER A 70 -8.60 1.53 -2.88
CA SER A 70 -9.98 1.42 -2.39
C SER A 70 -10.27 -0.01 -1.93
N THR A 71 -11.38 -0.21 -1.24
CA THR A 71 -11.86 -1.53 -0.80
C THR A 71 -12.14 -2.50 -1.96
N LYS A 72 -12.21 -1.99 -3.20
CA LYS A 72 -12.38 -2.78 -4.43
C LYS A 72 -11.06 -3.07 -5.16
N THR A 73 -9.96 -2.40 -4.79
CA THR A 73 -8.68 -2.54 -5.47
C THR A 73 -8.09 -3.92 -5.17
N ARG A 74 -7.67 -4.63 -6.22
CA ARG A 74 -6.98 -5.92 -6.08
C ARG A 74 -5.48 -5.75 -6.08
N ILE A 75 -4.79 -6.69 -5.47
CA ILE A 75 -3.33 -6.71 -5.49
C ILE A 75 -2.76 -6.86 -6.90
N GLU A 76 -3.49 -7.51 -7.80
CA GLU A 76 -3.09 -7.67 -9.21
C GLU A 76 -2.98 -6.31 -9.91
N ASP A 77 -3.94 -5.40 -9.70
CA ASP A 77 -3.90 -4.05 -10.26
C ASP A 77 -2.71 -3.24 -9.71
N VAL A 78 -2.43 -3.42 -8.42
CA VAL A 78 -1.26 -2.83 -7.76
C VAL A 78 0.03 -3.32 -8.41
N LEU A 79 0.16 -4.64 -8.61
CA LEU A 79 1.33 -5.22 -9.23
C LEU A 79 1.51 -4.69 -10.65
N VAL A 80 0.46 -4.68 -11.48
CA VAL A 80 0.52 -4.15 -12.85
C VAL A 80 0.93 -2.67 -12.86
N ALA A 81 0.38 -1.86 -11.96
CA ALA A 81 0.73 -0.44 -11.86
C ALA A 81 2.19 -0.24 -11.44
N LEU A 82 2.68 -1.04 -10.51
CA LEU A 82 4.07 -1.00 -10.06
C LEU A 82 5.04 -1.59 -11.11
N GLU A 83 4.66 -2.63 -11.85
CA GLU A 83 5.44 -3.17 -12.98
C GLU A 83 5.56 -2.17 -14.13
N THR A 84 4.53 -1.37 -14.34
CA THR A 84 4.56 -0.28 -15.34
C THR A 84 5.52 0.84 -14.92
N ARG A 85 5.72 1.04 -13.60
CA ARG A 85 6.61 2.05 -13.02
C ARG A 85 7.90 1.43 -12.51
N THR A 86 8.86 1.31 -13.42
CA THR A 86 10.20 0.77 -13.16
C THR A 86 11.28 1.83 -13.08
N GLN A 87 10.90 3.10 -13.24
CA GLN A 87 11.81 4.25 -13.12
C GLN A 87 11.37 5.07 -11.92
N PHE A 88 12.25 5.15 -10.93
CA PHE A 88 12.05 5.97 -9.75
C PHE A 88 13.11 7.08 -9.76
N ASP A 89 12.71 8.29 -10.11
CA ASP A 89 13.62 9.45 -10.19
C ASP A 89 13.90 10.07 -8.80
N GLY A 90 13.83 9.26 -7.73
CA GLY A 90 13.96 9.71 -6.34
C GLY A 90 12.85 10.66 -5.86
N ARG A 91 11.76 10.79 -6.64
CA ARG A 91 10.59 11.60 -6.26
C ARG A 91 9.51 10.71 -5.65
N PRO A 92 8.72 11.22 -4.70
CA PRO A 92 7.57 10.49 -4.20
C PRO A 92 6.55 10.28 -5.32
N HIS A 93 6.22 9.01 -5.61
CA HIS A 93 5.25 8.66 -6.63
C HIS A 93 3.94 8.19 -5.98
N ILE A 94 2.84 8.89 -6.26
CA ILE A 94 1.51 8.50 -5.78
C ILE A 94 0.81 7.73 -6.90
N ILE A 95 0.35 6.51 -6.60
CA ILE A 95 -0.45 5.69 -7.50
C ILE A 95 -1.86 5.60 -6.91
N ASP A 96 -2.78 6.35 -7.49
CA ASP A 96 -4.19 6.29 -7.14
C ASP A 96 -4.87 5.14 -7.90
N LEU A 97 -5.27 4.10 -7.16
CA LEU A 97 -6.05 2.96 -7.66
C LEU A 97 -7.45 2.94 -7.05
N ALA A 98 -7.80 3.97 -6.27
CA ALA A 98 -9.11 4.13 -5.66
C ALA A 98 -10.17 4.65 -6.63
N SER A 99 -9.75 5.27 -7.74
CA SER A 99 -10.63 5.88 -8.75
C SER A 99 -11.08 4.97 -9.90
N ASN A 100 -10.77 3.66 -9.87
CA ASN A 100 -11.02 2.72 -10.98
C ASN A 100 -12.31 1.90 -10.81
#